data_AF-A0A6J4YT21-F1
#
_entry.id   AF-A0A6J4YT21-F1
#
_cell.length_a   1.000
_cell.length_b   1.000
_cell.length_c   1.000
_cell.angle_alpha   90.00
_cell.angle_beta   90.00
_cell.angle_gamma   90.00
#
_symmetry.space_group_name_H-M   'P 1'
#
loop_
_entity.id
_entity.type
_entity.pdbx_description
1 polymer ?
#
loop_
_entity_poly.entity_id
_entity_poly.type
_entity_poly.pdbx_seq_one_letter_code
_entity_poly.pdbx_strand_id
1 'polypeptide(L)' 'MEIQIILLNFSYAVIGALLTIGFMLIGYRLFDKITHFNTSEQLAQSNVAVGIVVGSIFIGLGIAIGLVIGMGLN' A
#
# COMPACT_ATOMS: atom_id res chain seq x y z
N MET A 1 -17.05 -13.75 25.30
CA MET A 1 -15.60 -13.82 25.07
C MET A 1 -15.28 -14.07 23.60
N GLU A 2 -15.79 -15.13 22.96
CA GLU A 2 -15.53 -15.42 21.53
C GLU A 2 -15.87 -14.28 20.56
N ILE A 3 -17.09 -13.73 20.64
CA ILE A 3 -17.55 -12.65 19.73
C ILE A 3 -16.66 -11.40 19.84
N GLN A 4 -16.21 -11.06 21.05
CA GLN A 4 -15.37 -9.89 21.28
C GLN A 4 -14.00 -10.02 20.62
N ILE A 5 -13.40 -11.23 20.66
CA ILE A 5 -12.12 -11.51 20.02
C ILE A 5 -12.26 -11.43 18.51
N ILE A 6 -13.32 -12.02 17.94
CA ILE A 6 -13.61 -11.95 16.50
C ILE A 6 -13.73 -10.49 16.07
N LEU A 7 -14.47 -9.68 16.83
CA LEU A 7 -14.74 -8.28 16.49
C LEU A 7 -13.46 -7.42 16.58
N LEU A 8 -12.60 -7.67 17.57
CA LEU A 8 -11.29 -7.03 17.69
C LEU A 8 -10.37 -7.38 16.51
N ASN A 9 -10.22 -8.66 16.18
CA ASN A 9 -9.37 -9.09 15.05
C ASN A 9 -9.87 -8.54 13.71
N PHE A 10 -11.19 -8.52 13.51
CA PHE A 10 -11.79 -7.91 12.33
C PHE A 10 -11.48 -6.40 12.26
N SER A 11 -11.60 -5.70 13.39
CA SER A 11 -11.26 -4.26 13.45
C SER A 11 -9.78 -4.01 13.12
N TYR A 12 -8.86 -4.84 13.63
CA TYR A 12 -7.44 -4.73 13.31
C TYR A 12 -7.16 -4.97 11.83
N ALA A 13 -7.78 -5.99 11.24
CA ALA A 13 -7.63 -6.27 9.82
C ALA A 13 -8.14 -5.10 8.95
N VAL A 14 -9.32 -4.54 9.27
CA VAL A 14 -9.89 -3.39 8.55
C VAL A 14 -9.00 -2.16 8.69
N ILE A 15 -8.56 -1.82 9.89
CA ILE A 15 -7.70 -0.66 10.13
C ILE A 15 -6.36 -0.84 9.40
N GLY A 16 -5.74 -2.03 9.49
CA GLY A 16 -4.50 -2.33 8.79
C GLY A 16 -4.63 -2.23 7.27
N ALA A 17 -5.74 -2.71 6.71
CA ALA A 17 -6.02 -2.58 5.27
C ALA A 17 -6.20 -1.11 4.85
N LEU A 18 -6.97 -0.32 5.61
CA LEU A 18 -7.15 1.10 5.33
C LEU A 18 -5.83 1.88 5.41
N LEU A 19 -5.02 1.60 6.43
CA LEU A 19 -3.70 2.20 6.59
C LEU A 19 -2.79 1.88 5.40
N THR A 20 -2.78 0.61 4.98
CA THR A 20 -2.01 0.13 3.81
C THR A 20 -2.40 0.86 2.53
N ILE A 21 -3.70 0.96 2.25
CA ILE A 21 -4.21 1.70 1.09
C ILE A 21 -3.82 3.18 1.17
N GLY A 22 -3.92 3.79 2.36
CA GLY A 22 -3.48 5.16 2.60
C GLY A 22 -2.00 5.37 2.23
N PHE A 23 -1.11 4.48 2.66
CA PHE A 23 0.30 4.54 2.31
C PHE A 23 0.55 4.30 0.81
N MET A 24 -0.19 3.39 0.17
CA MET A 24 -0.09 3.18 -1.28
C MET A 24 -0.42 4.45 -2.05
N LEU A 25 -1.50 5.15 -1.67
CA LEU A 25 -1.90 6.42 -2.27
C LEU A 25 -0.85 7.51 -2.05
N ILE A 26 -0.26 7.58 -0.85
CA ILE A 26 0.82 8.53 -0.55
C ILE A 26 2.06 8.23 -1.40
N GLY A 27 2.47 6.96 -1.49
CA GLY A 27 3.61 6.54 -2.30
C GLY A 27 3.43 6.89 -3.78
N TYR A 28 2.23 6.63 -4.32
CA TYR A 28 1.88 7.00 -5.69
C TYR A 28 1.93 8.52 -5.91
N ARG A 29 1.29 9.31 -5.03
CA ARG A 29 1.30 10.78 -5.15
C ARG A 29 2.68 11.38 -4.99
N LEU A 30 3.51 10.81 -4.10
CA LEU A 30 4.87 11.28 -3.92
C LEU A 30 5.71 11.01 -5.17
N PHE A 31 5.58 9.81 -5.75
CA PHE A 31 6.22 9.47 -7.02
C PHE A 31 5.80 10.43 -8.13
N ASP A 32 4.49 10.62 -8.33
CA ASP A 32 3.93 11.50 -9.35
C ASP A 32 4.38 12.96 -9.19
N LYS A 33 4.55 13.44 -7.95
CA LYS A 33 5.05 14.79 -7.65
C LYS A 33 6.55 14.95 -7.91
N ILE A 34 7.33 13.88 -7.75
CA ILE A 34 8.78 13.90 -8.00
C ILE A 34 9.07 13.78 -9.50
N THR A 35 8.26 13.05 -10.23
CA THR A 35 8.39 12.90 -11.68
C THR A 35 7.85 14.11 -12.43
N HIS A 36 8.56 14.57 -13.47
CA HIS A 36 8.12 15.68 -14.33
C HIS A 36 7.05 15.27 -15.36
N PHE A 37 6.39 14.13 -15.18
CA PHE A 37 5.37 13.60 -16.09
C PHE A 37 4.18 13.08 -15.28
N ASN A 38 3.00 13.04 -15.92
CA ASN A 38 1.81 12.48 -15.29
C ASN A 38 1.85 10.95 -15.32
N THR A 39 1.99 10.33 -14.15
CA THR A 39 2.10 8.88 -13.99
C THR A 39 0.83 8.16 -14.46
N SER A 40 -0.36 8.73 -14.21
CA SER A 40 -1.64 8.14 -14.63
C SER A 40 -1.76 8.11 -16.15
N GLU A 41 -1.31 9.17 -16.82
CA GLU A 41 -1.30 9.25 -18.27
C GLU A 41 -0.33 8.23 -18.89
N GLN A 42 0.88 8.12 -18.33
CA GLN A 42 1.88 7.14 -18.78
C GLN A 42 1.38 5.70 -18.61
N LEU A 43 0.70 5.39 -17.50
CA LEU A 43 0.06 4.08 -17.29
C LEU A 43 -1.03 3.82 -18.33
N ALA A 44 -1.88 4.81 -18.64
CA ALA A 44 -2.93 4.69 -19.67
C ALA A 44 -2.34 4.49 -21.07
N GLN A 45 -1.20 5.09 -21.38
CA GLN A 45 -0.46 4.90 -22.63
C GLN A 45 0.32 3.58 -22.69
N SER A 46 0.09 2.65 -21.75
CA SER A 46 0.80 1.35 -21.68
C SER A 46 2.31 1.49 -21.51
N ASN A 47 2.77 2.55 -20.83
CA ASN A 47 4.18 2.68 -20.49
C ASN A 47 4.56 1.64 -19.42
N VAL A 48 5.15 0.54 -19.88
CA VAL A 48 5.58 -0.59 -19.05
C VAL A 48 6.61 -0.15 -18.00
N ALA A 49 7.49 0.81 -18.30
CA ALA A 49 8.49 1.27 -17.33
C ALA A 49 7.84 1.89 -16.10
N VAL A 50 6.86 2.78 -16.31
CA VAL A 50 6.08 3.39 -15.21
C VAL A 50 5.27 2.32 -14.48
N GLY A 51 4.68 1.36 -15.20
CA GLY A 51 3.98 0.22 -14.61
C GLY A 51 4.85 -0.61 -13.67
N ILE A 52 6.08 -0.94 -14.08
CA ILE A 52 7.03 -1.69 -13.25
C ILE A 52 7.40 -0.89 -11.99
N VAL A 53 7.63 0.42 -12.09
CA VAL A 53 7.98 1.26 -10.94
C VAL A 53 6.83 1.34 -9.94
N VAL A 54 5.62 1.65 -10.39
CA VAL A 54 4.43 1.72 -9.51
C VAL A 54 4.14 0.36 -8.87
N GLY A 55 4.26 -0.73 -9.64
CA GLY A 55 4.14 -2.09 -9.11
C GLY A 55 5.18 -2.39 -8.03
N SER A 56 6.43 -1.98 -8.25
CA SER A 56 7.53 -2.19 -7.30
C SER A 56 7.33 -1.40 -6.00
N ILE A 57 6.77 -0.18 -6.07
CA ILE A 57 6.38 0.62 -4.91
C ILE A 57 5.34 -0.14 -4.06
N PHE A 58 4.32 -0.72 -4.68
CA PHE A 58 3.27 -1.45 -3.96
C PHE A 58 3.76 -2.76 -3.37
N ILE A 59 4.61 -3.51 -4.09
CA ILE A 59 5.24 -4.74 -3.57
C ILE A 59 6.13 -4.40 -2.37
N GLY A 60 7.00 -3.40 -2.49
CA GLY A 60 7.89 -2.97 -1.42
C GLY A 60 7.12 -2.50 -0.18
N LEU A 61 6.05 -1.73 -0.38
CA LEU A 61 5.21 -1.28 0.72
C LEU A 61 4.47 -2.44 1.40
N GLY A 62 3.95 -3.40 0.63
CA GLY A 62 3.31 -4.59 1.17
C GLY A 62 4.26 -5.41 2.05
N ILE A 63 5.51 -5.59 1.62
CA ILE A 63 6.56 -6.25 2.40
C ILE A 63 6.86 -5.46 3.67
N ALA A 64 7.07 -4.14 3.56
CA ALA A 64 7.41 -3.29 4.70
C ALA A 64 6.31 -3.30 5.78
N ILE A 65 5.05 -3.14 5.38
CA ILE A 65 3.91 -3.17 6.31
C ILE A 65 3.72 -4.56 6.90
N GLY A 66 3.84 -5.61 6.08
CA GLY A 66 3.77 -6.99 6.56
C GLY A 66 4.84 -7.31 7.61
N LEU A 67 6.06 -6.82 7.41
CA LEU A 67 7.15 -6.95 8.39
C LEU A 67 6.87 -6.16 9.66
N VAL A 68 6.43 -4.91 9.56
CA VAL A 68 6.13 -4.07 10.73
C VAL A 68 5.01 -4.68 11.58
N ILE A 69 3.93 -5.16 10.95
CA ILE A 69 2.84 -5.83 11.66
C ILE A 69 3.35 -7.15 12.26
N GLY A 70 4.09 -7.96 11.48
CA GLY A 70 4.62 -9.23 11.96
C GLY A 70 5.59 -9.11 13.13
N MET A 71 6.46 -8.10 13.11
CA MET A 71 7.40 -7.80 14.21
C MET A 71 6.71 -7.18 15.42
N GLY A 72 5.65 -6.39 15.22
CA GLY A 72 4.89 -5.78 16.33
C GLY A 72 4.06 -6.76 17.15
N LEU A 73 3.92 -8.01 16.69
CA LEU A 73 3.17 -9.08 17.36
C LEU A 73 4.07 -10.06 18.14
N ASN A 74 5.39 -9.85 18.15
CA ASN A 74 6.39 -10.66 18.87
C ASN A 74 6.94 -9.92 20.09
#